data_AF-A0A0R2CTG0-F1
#
_entry.id   AF-A0A0R2CTG0-F1
#
_cell.length_a   1.000
_cell.length_b   1.000
_cell.length_c   1.000
_cell.angle_alpha   90.00
_cell.angle_beta   90.00
_cell.angle_gamma   90.00
#
_symmetry.space_group_name_H-M   'P 1'
#
loop_
_entity.id
_entity.type
_entity.pdbx_description
1 polymer ?
#
loop_
_entity_poly.entity_id
_entity_poly.type
_entity_poly.pdbx_seq_one_letter_code
_entity_poly.pdbx_strand_id
1 'polypeptide(L)'
;MMFKRRVYWAISAYFFFFFVSFAACYSLYSIWLSKSLGLSATDSGIVFGLNAAVTLAAQPLYGYILDKLGLKKNVLIFLGVLLSFSGPFFIYVYGNLLISNLIFGSLIGGAYVGIGFQAGSSALESYAQKISLRYGFEYGRARMWGSLGWAAITVFAGKLFNLNPDYNYWIASFSALIMLAIILMTKIDVSQEDLSQSRSVSLGDLKALLKLKDFWVLVLFSLGVTCAYNLYDQQYAAYFYTLFVSRAQGSQIYGYVNSLQVILEAGMMFVVPKLVNKLGARNSLLLAGLVMSIRIILSGVVSGPFLLAIMKLVEAFEIPTFLVAIFKYLNQNFELRLSSILYLFGFQFSRQIGQIILSVLIGSAYDQFGFRMSYIFLGSFSLIFDAISFFMLKKSGAKIDN
;
A
#
# COMPACT_ATOMS: atom_id res chain seq x y z
N MET A 1 -15.75 2.51 -30.80
CA MET A 1 -15.17 1.29 -30.20
C MET A 1 -13.63 1.33 -30.12
N MET A 2 -12.90 1.73 -31.17
CA MET A 2 -11.43 1.84 -31.14
C MET A 2 -10.87 2.85 -30.12
N PHE A 3 -11.53 4.00 -29.93
CA PHE A 3 -11.09 5.02 -28.96
C PHE A 3 -11.15 4.52 -27.51
N LYS A 4 -12.25 3.85 -27.13
CA LYS A 4 -12.40 3.17 -25.82
C LYS A 4 -11.27 2.16 -25.56
N ARG A 5 -10.92 1.36 -26.58
CA ARG A 5 -9.84 0.38 -26.51
C ARG A 5 -8.47 1.06 -26.34
N ARG A 6 -8.22 2.18 -27.02
CA ARG A 6 -6.98 2.97 -26.86
C ARG A 6 -6.84 3.54 -25.45
N VAL A 7 -7.91 4.13 -24.88
CA VAL A 7 -7.90 4.67 -23.51
C VAL A 7 -7.67 3.55 -22.49
N TYR A 8 -8.30 2.39 -22.65
CA TYR A 8 -8.06 1.22 -21.79
C TYR A 8 -6.58 0.81 -21.77
N TRP A 9 -5.96 0.66 -22.94
CA TRP A 9 -4.55 0.28 -23.04
C TRP A 9 -3.61 1.36 -22.51
N ALA A 10 -3.93 2.63 -22.73
CA ALA A 10 -3.15 3.74 -22.20
C ALA A 10 -3.14 3.77 -20.66
N ILE A 11 -4.32 3.63 -20.03
CA ILE A 11 -4.43 3.59 -18.56
C ILE A 11 -3.81 2.30 -17.99
N SER A 12 -3.95 1.17 -18.68
CA SER A 12 -3.32 -0.09 -18.28
C SER A 12 -1.79 0.00 -18.34
N ALA A 13 -1.24 0.59 -19.40
CA ALA A 13 0.19 0.84 -19.52
C ALA A 13 0.67 1.86 -18.47
N TYR A 14 -0.13 2.90 -18.20
CA TYR A 14 0.16 3.85 -17.11
C TYR A 14 0.26 3.13 -15.77
N PHE A 15 -0.69 2.25 -15.44
CA PHE A 15 -0.62 1.42 -14.23
C PHE A 15 0.65 0.58 -14.19
N PHE A 16 0.97 -0.10 -15.29
CA PHE A 16 2.17 -0.94 -15.38
C PHE A 16 3.43 -0.14 -15.04
N PHE A 17 3.68 0.97 -15.74
CA PHE A 17 4.89 1.77 -15.54
C PHE A 17 4.92 2.52 -14.21
N PHE A 18 3.76 2.96 -13.70
CA PHE A 18 3.66 3.56 -12.37
C PHE A 18 4.12 2.57 -11.29
N PHE A 19 3.58 1.35 -11.30
CA PHE A 19 3.92 0.33 -10.31
C PHE A 19 5.33 -0.24 -10.52
N VAL A 20 5.86 -0.26 -11.75
CA VAL A 20 7.29 -0.53 -11.99
C VAL A 20 8.15 0.52 -11.29
N SER A 21 7.86 1.81 -11.50
CA SER A 21 8.60 2.92 -10.88
C SER A 21 8.51 2.85 -9.35
N PHE A 22 7.31 2.57 -8.84
CA PHE A 22 7.07 2.46 -7.40
C PHE A 22 7.83 1.26 -6.79
N ALA A 23 7.70 0.07 -7.36
CA ALA A 23 8.38 -1.13 -6.87
C ALA A 23 9.90 -1.01 -6.92
N ALA A 24 10.45 -0.45 -8.00
CA ALA A 24 11.89 -0.23 -8.14
C ALA A 24 12.46 0.59 -6.97
N CYS A 25 11.74 1.63 -6.54
CA CYS A 25 12.14 2.46 -5.40
C CYS A 25 11.79 1.83 -4.04
N TYR A 26 10.61 1.22 -3.91
CA TYR A 26 10.01 0.87 -2.62
C TYR A 26 10.26 -0.58 -2.17
N SER A 27 10.33 -1.56 -3.09
CA SER A 27 10.42 -2.99 -2.72
C SER A 27 11.67 -3.34 -1.91
N LEU A 28 12.77 -2.63 -2.13
CA LEU A 28 14.03 -2.81 -1.41
C LEU A 28 14.39 -1.57 -0.57
N TYR A 29 13.43 -0.70 -0.31
CA TYR A 29 13.67 0.58 0.37
C TYR A 29 14.21 0.41 1.79
N SER A 30 13.61 -0.51 2.57
CA SER A 30 14.12 -0.87 3.90
C SER A 30 15.54 -1.45 3.86
N ILE A 31 15.87 -2.23 2.83
CA ILE A 31 17.23 -2.75 2.62
C ILE A 31 18.19 -1.63 2.23
N TRP A 32 17.75 -0.65 1.43
CA TRP A 32 18.56 0.52 1.07
C TRP A 32 18.87 1.41 2.28
N LEU A 33 17.86 1.73 3.10
CA LEU A 33 18.03 2.53 4.32
C LEU A 33 19.04 1.87 5.27
N SER A 34 18.93 0.56 5.48
CA SER A 34 19.83 -0.17 6.38
C SER A 34 21.21 -0.42 5.77
N LYS A 35 21.30 -0.95 4.54
CA LYS A 35 22.57 -1.40 3.94
C LYS A 35 23.37 -0.27 3.29
N SER A 36 22.71 0.61 2.54
CA SER A 36 23.39 1.66 1.76
C SER A 36 23.66 2.91 2.60
N LEU A 37 22.76 3.25 3.53
CA LEU A 37 22.90 4.42 4.40
C LEU A 37 23.34 4.07 5.83
N GLY A 38 23.33 2.80 6.23
CA GLY A 38 23.74 2.38 7.58
C GLY A 38 22.76 2.76 8.68
N LEU A 39 21.51 3.10 8.36
CA LEU A 39 20.53 3.56 9.33
C LEU A 39 20.06 2.41 10.23
N SER A 40 19.85 2.72 11.51
CA SER A 40 19.29 1.78 12.48
C SER A 40 17.82 1.44 12.16
N ALA A 41 17.25 0.42 12.79
CA ALA A 41 15.84 0.10 12.62
C ALA A 41 14.94 1.20 13.21
N THR A 42 15.39 1.89 14.27
CA THR A 42 14.76 3.08 14.84
C THR A 42 14.72 4.23 13.85
N ASP A 43 15.86 4.55 13.23
CA ASP A 43 15.96 5.64 12.24
C ASP A 43 15.10 5.35 11.02
N SER A 44 15.11 4.10 10.55
CA SER A 44 14.22 3.63 9.49
C SER A 44 12.75 3.78 9.90
N GLY A 45 12.41 3.47 11.16
CA GLY A 45 11.08 3.70 11.74
C GLY A 45 10.67 5.17 11.69
N ILE A 46 11.56 6.10 12.05
CA ILE A 46 11.33 7.55 11.96
C ILE A 46 11.03 7.95 10.50
N VAL A 47 11.84 7.47 9.54
CA VAL A 47 11.62 7.72 8.11
C VAL A 47 10.25 7.22 7.68
N PHE A 48 9.88 5.97 8.00
CA PHE A 48 8.58 5.41 7.65
C PHE A 48 7.41 6.12 8.34
N GLY A 49 7.57 6.58 9.58
CA GLY A 49 6.58 7.35 10.32
C GLY A 49 6.34 8.73 9.70
N LEU A 50 7.39 9.47 9.35
CA LEU A 50 7.27 10.77 8.69
C LEU A 50 6.72 10.64 7.26
N ASN A 51 7.11 9.59 6.53
CA ASN A 51 6.51 9.27 5.23
C ASN A 51 4.99 9.04 5.36
N ALA A 52 4.55 8.33 6.39
CA ALA A 52 3.13 8.12 6.68
C ALA A 52 2.42 9.44 7.03
N ALA A 53 3.04 10.31 7.84
CA ALA A 53 2.48 11.62 8.19
C ALA A 53 2.24 12.50 6.96
N VAL A 54 3.21 12.57 6.05
CA VAL A 54 3.05 13.37 4.83
C VAL A 54 2.03 12.72 3.89
N THR A 55 2.03 11.40 3.77
CA THR A 55 1.02 10.68 2.97
C THR A 55 -0.39 10.93 3.49
N LEU A 56 -0.57 10.92 4.82
CA LEU A 56 -1.85 11.18 5.48
C LEU A 56 -2.39 12.58 5.17
N ALA A 57 -1.52 13.58 5.13
CA ALA A 57 -1.89 14.95 4.75
C ALA A 57 -2.15 15.09 3.24
N ALA A 58 -1.38 14.37 2.41
CA ALA A 58 -1.48 14.46 0.95
C ALA A 58 -2.71 13.77 0.37
N GLN A 59 -3.16 12.66 0.95
CA GLN A 59 -4.31 11.88 0.44
C GLN A 59 -5.61 12.72 0.33
N PRO A 60 -6.06 13.46 1.36
CA PRO A 60 -7.22 14.34 1.25
C PRO A 60 -7.06 15.46 0.20
N LEU A 61 -5.85 16.04 0.10
CA LEU A 61 -5.55 17.08 -0.88
C LEU A 61 -5.70 16.55 -2.31
N TYR A 62 -5.17 15.35 -2.59
CA TYR A 62 -5.36 14.71 -3.89
C TYR A 62 -6.82 14.39 -4.19
N GLY A 63 -7.59 13.94 -3.20
CA GLY A 63 -9.03 13.72 -3.33
C GLY A 63 -9.75 15.00 -3.77
N TYR A 64 -9.51 16.10 -3.06
CA TYR A 64 -10.08 17.42 -3.39
C TYR A 64 -9.67 17.91 -4.78
N ILE A 65 -8.39 17.79 -5.12
CA ILE A 65 -7.85 18.21 -6.42
C ILE A 65 -8.46 17.38 -7.56
N LEU A 66 -8.57 16.06 -7.39
CA LEU A 66 -9.17 15.17 -8.39
C LEU A 66 -10.66 15.42 -8.57
N ASP A 67 -11.37 15.82 -7.52
CA ASP A 67 -12.78 16.17 -7.62
C ASP A 67 -12.95 17.49 -8.36
N LYS A 68 -12.14 18.51 -8.06
CA LYS A 68 -12.17 19.81 -8.76
C LYS A 68 -11.72 19.72 -10.22
N LEU A 69 -10.76 18.85 -10.52
CA LEU A 69 -10.22 18.66 -11.87
C LEU A 69 -11.02 17.66 -12.70
N GLY A 70 -11.90 16.86 -12.07
CA GLY A 70 -12.67 15.82 -12.72
C GLY A 70 -11.77 14.82 -13.47
N LEU A 71 -11.97 14.72 -14.78
CA LEU A 71 -11.20 13.81 -15.66
C LEU A 71 -9.98 14.46 -16.31
N LYS A 72 -9.57 15.67 -15.91
CA LYS A 72 -8.36 16.30 -16.44
C LYS A 72 -7.11 15.49 -16.08
N LYS A 73 -6.21 15.33 -17.06
CA LYS A 73 -4.95 14.59 -16.91
C LYS A 73 -3.87 15.27 -16.07
N ASN A 74 -4.13 16.46 -15.52
CA ASN A 74 -3.12 17.29 -14.84
C ASN A 74 -2.48 16.56 -13.65
N VAL A 75 -3.26 15.80 -12.87
CA VAL A 75 -2.73 15.00 -11.74
C VAL A 75 -1.78 13.91 -12.24
N LEU A 76 -2.15 13.21 -13.33
CA LEU A 76 -1.29 12.18 -13.92
C LEU A 76 -0.03 12.77 -14.56
N ILE A 77 -0.12 13.93 -15.21
CA ILE A 77 1.05 14.64 -15.73
C ILE A 77 1.96 15.06 -14.58
N PHE A 78 1.40 15.63 -13.51
CA PHE A 78 2.17 16.01 -12.32
C PHE A 78 2.90 14.80 -11.72
N LEU A 79 2.21 13.67 -11.55
CA LEU A 79 2.82 12.42 -11.07
C LEU A 79 3.91 11.94 -12.02
N GLY A 80 3.68 11.94 -13.33
CA GLY A 80 4.69 11.56 -14.33
C GLY A 80 5.93 12.44 -14.29
N VAL A 81 5.77 13.76 -14.19
CA VAL A 81 6.90 14.70 -14.05
C VAL A 81 7.64 14.46 -12.73
N LEU A 82 6.91 14.40 -11.61
CA LEU A 82 7.49 14.20 -10.30
C LEU A 82 8.32 12.91 -10.25
N LEU A 83 7.73 11.80 -10.68
CA LEU A 83 8.38 10.48 -10.67
C LEU A 83 9.53 10.35 -11.69
N SER A 84 9.53 11.17 -12.76
CA SER A 84 10.68 11.21 -13.69
C SER A 84 11.95 11.68 -13.01
N PHE A 85 11.85 12.47 -11.93
CA PHE A 85 12.98 12.90 -11.12
C PHE A 85 13.35 11.93 -9.98
N SER A 86 12.78 10.73 -9.93
CA SER A 86 13.03 9.77 -8.83
C SER A 86 14.50 9.33 -8.75
N GLY A 87 15.10 8.93 -9.87
CA GLY A 87 16.53 8.65 -10.00
C GLY A 87 17.42 9.72 -9.38
N PRO A 88 17.44 10.95 -9.96
CA PRO A 88 18.24 12.04 -9.44
C PRO A 88 17.97 12.38 -7.98
N PHE A 89 16.70 12.33 -7.55
CA PHE A 89 16.33 12.64 -6.17
C PHE A 89 16.89 11.61 -5.19
N PHE A 90 16.70 10.32 -5.42
CA PHE A 90 17.16 9.27 -4.50
C PHE A 90 18.69 9.21 -4.42
N ILE A 91 19.38 9.34 -5.56
CA ILE A 91 20.84 9.21 -5.67
C ILE A 91 21.55 10.43 -5.10
N TYR A 92 21.20 11.65 -5.56
CA TYR A 92 22.01 12.84 -5.28
C TYR A 92 21.53 13.63 -4.05
N VAL A 93 20.23 13.60 -3.78
CA VAL A 93 19.61 14.48 -2.78
C VAL A 93 19.28 13.70 -1.52
N TYR A 94 18.52 12.62 -1.66
CA TYR A 94 17.88 11.99 -0.52
C TYR A 94 18.86 11.21 0.37
N GLY A 95 19.77 10.43 -0.21
CA GLY A 95 20.79 9.71 0.57
C GLY A 95 21.66 10.66 1.41
N ASN A 96 22.16 11.73 0.80
CA ASN A 96 22.98 12.74 1.47
C ASN A 96 22.22 13.51 2.56
N LEU A 97 20.95 13.85 2.31
CA LEU A 97 20.10 14.53 3.29
C LEU A 97 19.83 13.65 4.51
N LEU A 98 19.57 12.35 4.32
CA LEU A 98 19.32 11.42 5.43
C LEU A 98 20.55 11.28 6.33
N ILE A 99 21.75 11.25 5.75
CA ILE A 99 23.01 11.18 6.52
C ILE A 99 23.28 12.50 7.25
N SER A 100 22.99 13.64 6.61
CA SER A 100 23.26 14.97 7.18
C SER A 100 22.29 15.36 8.30
N ASN A 101 20.99 15.13 8.09
CA ASN A 101 19.95 15.40 9.07
C ASN A 101 18.77 14.46 8.84
N LEU A 102 18.64 13.44 9.69
CA LEU A 102 17.63 12.41 9.57
C LEU A 102 16.20 12.98 9.50
N ILE A 103 15.84 13.94 10.35
CA ILE A 103 14.48 14.48 10.42
C ILE A 103 14.17 15.30 9.16
N PHE A 104 15.07 16.20 8.78
CA PHE A 104 14.86 17.04 7.61
C PHE A 104 14.88 16.22 6.30
N GLY A 105 15.81 15.26 6.21
CA GLY A 105 15.84 14.29 5.13
C GLY A 105 14.56 13.47 5.06
N SER A 106 14.06 12.96 6.19
CA SER A 106 12.81 12.20 6.26
C SER A 106 11.58 13.01 5.87
N LEU A 107 11.54 14.31 6.19
CA LEU A 107 10.44 15.19 5.77
C LEU A 107 10.43 15.42 4.25
N ILE A 108 11.59 15.70 3.65
CA ILE A 108 11.71 15.90 2.20
C ILE A 108 11.48 14.58 1.45
N GLY A 109 12.07 13.49 1.93
CA GLY A 109 11.84 12.14 1.44
C GLY A 109 10.37 11.73 1.55
N GLY A 110 9.74 12.01 2.68
CA GLY A 110 8.33 11.75 2.93
C GLY A 110 7.40 12.60 2.08
N ALA A 111 7.76 13.84 1.79
CA ALA A 111 7.08 14.65 0.79
C ALA A 111 7.17 13.99 -0.58
N TYR A 112 8.36 13.61 -1.03
CA TYR A 112 8.52 12.99 -2.34
C TYR A 112 7.82 11.63 -2.44
N VAL A 113 8.07 10.72 -1.50
CA VAL A 113 7.52 9.35 -1.50
C VAL A 113 6.03 9.35 -1.18
N GLY A 114 5.60 10.15 -0.21
CA GLY A 114 4.21 10.25 0.19
C GLY A 114 3.34 10.88 -0.89
N ILE A 115 3.77 11.98 -1.51
CA ILE A 115 3.02 12.65 -2.58
C ILE A 115 3.11 11.85 -3.88
N GLY A 116 4.32 11.46 -4.30
CA GLY A 116 4.56 10.85 -5.61
C GLY A 116 4.10 9.39 -5.71
N PHE A 117 4.41 8.56 -4.71
CA PHE A 117 4.13 7.13 -4.78
C PHE A 117 2.88 6.73 -3.99
N GLN A 118 2.84 6.96 -2.67
CA GLN A 118 1.75 6.44 -1.84
C GLN A 118 0.41 7.13 -2.16
N ALA A 119 0.32 8.44 -1.96
CA ALA A 119 -0.89 9.20 -2.29
C ALA A 119 -1.12 9.26 -3.80
N GLY A 120 -0.04 9.29 -4.59
CA GLY A 120 -0.09 9.18 -6.06
C GLY A 120 -0.75 7.89 -6.55
N SER A 121 -0.51 6.75 -5.89
CA SER A 121 -1.15 5.47 -6.23
C SER A 121 -2.66 5.52 -5.99
N SER A 122 -3.08 6.07 -4.85
CA SER A 122 -4.50 6.26 -4.53
C SER A 122 -5.18 7.23 -5.49
N ALA A 123 -4.47 8.30 -5.90
CA ALA A 123 -4.95 9.24 -6.89
C ALA A 123 -5.13 8.59 -8.28
N LEU A 124 -4.17 7.77 -8.70
CA LEU A 124 -4.24 7.01 -9.94
C LEU A 124 -5.40 6.02 -9.94
N GLU A 125 -5.58 5.26 -8.86
CA GLU A 125 -6.67 4.29 -8.72
C GLU A 125 -8.05 4.96 -8.81
N SER A 126 -8.25 6.07 -8.09
CA SER A 126 -9.47 6.87 -8.15
C SER A 126 -9.73 7.43 -9.55
N TYR A 127 -8.71 7.99 -10.21
CA TYR A 127 -8.84 8.51 -11.57
C TYR A 127 -9.19 7.42 -12.59
N ALA A 128 -8.51 6.27 -12.52
CA ALA A 128 -8.76 5.14 -13.40
C ALA A 128 -10.17 4.57 -13.20
N GLN A 129 -10.69 4.55 -11.98
CA GLN A 129 -12.07 4.15 -11.71
C GLN A 129 -13.07 5.09 -12.40
N LYS A 130 -12.90 6.42 -12.29
CA LYS A 130 -13.76 7.41 -12.97
C LYS A 130 -13.74 7.22 -14.50
N ILE A 131 -12.57 6.99 -15.09
CA ILE A 131 -12.44 6.68 -16.53
C ILE A 131 -13.11 5.35 -16.89
N SER A 132 -12.96 4.32 -16.07
CA SER A 132 -13.51 2.99 -16.34
C SER A 132 -15.04 3.04 -16.47
N LEU A 133 -15.71 3.81 -15.61
CA LEU A 133 -17.16 4.03 -15.66
C LEU A 133 -17.59 4.78 -16.93
N ARG A 134 -16.85 5.82 -17.33
CA ARG A 134 -17.16 6.61 -18.53
C ARG A 134 -16.98 5.83 -19.82
N TYR A 135 -15.84 5.14 -19.97
CA TYR A 135 -15.50 4.46 -21.21
C TYR A 135 -16.06 3.03 -21.25
N GLY A 136 -16.59 2.51 -20.14
CA GLY A 136 -17.26 1.22 -20.04
C GLY A 136 -16.30 0.03 -20.07
N PHE A 137 -15.17 0.12 -19.38
CA PHE A 137 -14.25 -1.01 -19.17
C PHE A 137 -14.15 -1.38 -17.69
N GLU A 138 -13.78 -2.61 -17.39
CA GLU A 138 -13.62 -3.08 -16.01
C GLU A 138 -12.32 -2.53 -15.39
N TYR A 139 -12.43 -1.75 -14.30
CA TYR A 139 -11.30 -1.23 -13.54
C TYR A 139 -10.31 -2.33 -13.12
N GLY A 140 -10.80 -3.47 -12.65
CA GLY A 140 -9.96 -4.59 -12.19
C GLY A 140 -9.00 -5.10 -13.27
N ARG A 141 -9.45 -5.14 -14.54
CA ARG A 141 -8.59 -5.56 -15.67
C ARG A 141 -7.48 -4.56 -15.96
N ALA A 142 -7.72 -3.27 -15.76
CA ALA A 142 -6.69 -2.24 -15.92
C ALA A 142 -5.70 -2.28 -14.73
N ARG A 143 -6.20 -2.43 -13.50
CA ARG A 143 -5.39 -2.49 -12.27
C ARG A 143 -4.47 -3.72 -12.20
N MET A 144 -4.86 -4.83 -12.82
CA MET A 144 -4.05 -6.05 -12.92
C MET A 144 -2.68 -5.79 -13.58
N TRP A 145 -2.62 -4.91 -14.58
CA TRP A 145 -1.36 -4.51 -15.22
C TRP A 145 -0.40 -3.84 -14.25
N GLY A 146 -0.91 -3.14 -13.23
CA GLY A 146 -0.10 -2.58 -12.15
C GLY A 146 0.61 -3.66 -11.33
N SER A 147 -0.13 -4.71 -10.93
CA SER A 147 0.47 -5.84 -10.18
C SER A 147 1.48 -6.62 -11.03
N LEU A 148 1.22 -6.77 -12.33
CA LEU A 148 2.20 -7.35 -13.26
C LEU A 148 3.47 -6.50 -13.36
N GLY A 149 3.33 -5.17 -13.41
CA GLY A 149 4.47 -4.24 -13.42
C GLY A 149 5.31 -4.36 -12.16
N TRP A 150 4.67 -4.37 -10.99
CA TRP A 150 5.34 -4.60 -9.70
C TRP A 150 6.09 -5.93 -9.71
N ALA A 151 5.40 -7.04 -10.00
CA ALA A 151 5.99 -8.37 -10.01
C ALA A 151 7.18 -8.47 -10.99
N ALA A 152 7.07 -7.87 -12.17
CA ALA A 152 8.11 -7.91 -13.20
C ALA A 152 9.40 -7.25 -12.70
N ILE A 153 9.32 -6.02 -12.17
CA ILE A 153 10.53 -5.32 -11.74
C ILE A 153 11.12 -5.92 -10.46
N THR A 154 10.31 -6.42 -9.53
CA THR A 154 10.84 -6.95 -8.26
C THR A 154 11.74 -8.19 -8.45
N VAL A 155 11.51 -9.00 -9.49
CA VAL A 155 12.42 -10.11 -9.87
C VAL A 155 13.83 -9.58 -10.19
N PHE A 156 13.90 -8.47 -10.91
CA PHE A 156 15.16 -7.87 -11.34
C PHE A 156 15.76 -6.95 -10.28
N ALA A 157 14.92 -6.29 -9.48
CA ALA A 157 15.31 -5.31 -8.48
C ALA A 157 16.33 -5.89 -7.50
N GLY A 158 16.15 -7.13 -7.05
CA GLY A 158 17.09 -7.81 -6.15
C GLY A 158 18.47 -8.06 -6.78
N LYS A 159 18.52 -8.41 -8.07
CA LYS A 159 19.78 -8.59 -8.81
C LYS A 159 20.48 -7.26 -9.06
N LEU A 160 19.72 -6.27 -9.52
CA LEU A 160 20.23 -4.94 -9.85
C LEU A 160 20.75 -4.22 -8.60
N PHE A 161 20.04 -4.34 -7.49
CA PHE A 161 20.45 -3.79 -6.20
C PHE A 161 21.79 -4.33 -5.71
N ASN A 162 22.15 -5.56 -6.08
CA ASN A 162 23.46 -6.12 -5.73
C ASN A 162 24.60 -5.57 -6.58
N LEU A 163 24.33 -5.14 -7.80
CA LEU A 163 25.33 -4.51 -8.67
C LEU A 163 25.53 -3.05 -8.24
N ASN A 164 24.45 -2.27 -8.33
CA ASN A 164 24.39 -0.91 -7.80
C ASN A 164 22.89 -0.55 -7.55
N PRO A 165 22.52 -0.16 -6.31
CA PRO A 165 21.18 0.36 -6.00
C PRO A 165 20.69 1.46 -6.96
N ASP A 166 21.60 2.29 -7.48
CA ASP A 166 21.30 3.40 -8.40
C ASP A 166 20.57 2.95 -9.66
N TYR A 167 20.82 1.73 -10.14
CA TYR A 167 20.14 1.20 -11.32
C TYR A 167 18.64 1.08 -11.11
N ASN A 168 18.19 0.73 -9.91
CA ASN A 168 16.76 0.66 -9.61
C ASN A 168 16.12 2.05 -9.69
N TYR A 169 16.80 3.07 -9.16
CA TYR A 169 16.29 4.45 -9.20
C TYR A 169 16.28 5.03 -10.62
N TRP A 170 17.27 4.70 -11.45
CA TRP A 170 17.26 5.09 -12.87
C TRP A 170 16.16 4.40 -13.66
N ILE A 171 15.89 3.11 -13.41
CA ILE A 171 14.76 2.39 -14.02
C ILE A 171 13.43 3.04 -13.60
N ALA A 172 13.33 3.49 -12.34
CA ALA A 172 12.14 4.18 -11.86
C ALA A 172 11.89 5.49 -12.64
N SER A 173 12.94 6.29 -12.86
CA SER A 173 12.89 7.50 -13.70
C SER A 173 12.53 7.21 -15.15
N PHE A 174 13.17 6.21 -15.77
CA PHE A 174 12.90 5.88 -17.17
C PHE A 174 11.46 5.37 -17.37
N SER A 175 10.96 4.55 -16.43
CA SER A 175 9.58 4.07 -16.45
C SER A 175 8.58 5.23 -16.30
N ALA A 176 8.89 6.19 -15.42
CA ALA A 176 8.06 7.39 -15.25
C ALA A 176 8.04 8.29 -16.50
N LEU A 177 9.15 8.40 -17.23
CA LEU A 177 9.20 9.12 -18.52
C LEU A 177 8.33 8.45 -19.58
N ILE A 178 8.36 7.12 -19.67
CA ILE A 178 7.48 6.36 -20.59
C ILE A 178 6.01 6.61 -20.21
N MET A 179 5.68 6.51 -18.93
CA MET A 179 4.35 6.79 -18.42
C MET A 179 3.88 8.22 -18.74
N LEU A 180 4.77 9.21 -18.59
CA LEU A 180 4.52 10.60 -18.93
C LEU A 180 4.26 10.77 -20.44
N ALA A 181 5.06 10.14 -21.29
CA ALA A 181 4.87 10.16 -22.74
C ALA A 181 3.50 9.57 -23.14
N ILE A 182 3.11 8.43 -22.54
CA ILE A 182 1.83 7.78 -22.79
C ILE A 182 0.65 8.70 -22.45
N ILE A 183 0.67 9.36 -21.29
CA ILE A 183 -0.45 10.23 -20.89
C ILE A 183 -0.50 11.54 -21.68
N LEU A 184 0.65 12.04 -22.14
CA LEU A 184 0.71 13.21 -23.01
C LEU A 184 0.09 12.89 -24.40
N MET A 185 0.39 11.72 -24.95
CA MET A 185 -0.15 11.23 -26.23
C MET A 185 -1.63 10.82 -26.14
N THR A 186 -2.11 10.45 -24.95
CA THR A 186 -3.50 10.03 -24.77
C THR A 186 -4.43 11.24 -24.75
N LYS A 187 -5.38 11.26 -25.70
CA LYS A 187 -6.50 12.20 -25.69
C LYS A 187 -7.61 11.62 -24.80
N ILE A 188 -7.96 12.35 -23.76
CA ILE A 188 -9.08 12.04 -22.88
C ILE A 188 -10.08 13.16 -23.10
N ASP A 189 -11.21 12.83 -23.71
CA ASP A 189 -12.30 13.79 -23.83
C ASP A 189 -12.81 14.08 -22.42
N VAL A 190 -12.95 15.36 -22.06
CA VAL A 190 -13.48 15.82 -20.78
C VAL A 190 -14.79 16.54 -21.10
N SER A 191 -15.92 16.05 -20.60
CA SER A 191 -17.22 16.73 -20.76
C SER A 191 -17.48 17.63 -19.55
N GLN A 192 -18.31 18.66 -19.73
CA GLN A 192 -18.77 19.54 -18.64
C GLN A 192 -19.62 18.78 -17.60
N GLU A 193 -20.27 17.68 -18.00
CA GLU A 193 -21.05 16.82 -17.09
C GLU A 193 -20.18 16.04 -16.10
N ASP A 194 -18.91 15.75 -16.42
CA ASP A 194 -18.00 15.06 -15.50
C ASP A 194 -17.53 15.98 -14.35
N LEU A 195 -17.67 17.30 -14.51
CA LEU A 195 -17.32 18.31 -13.52
C LEU A 195 -18.48 18.57 -12.54
N SER A 196 -19.73 18.27 -12.92
CA SER A 196 -20.93 18.54 -12.11
C SER A 196 -21.37 17.37 -11.23
N GLN A 197 -20.89 16.15 -11.49
CA GLN A 197 -21.18 14.96 -10.67
C GLN A 197 -20.24 14.77 -9.47
N SER A 198 -19.19 15.57 -9.30
CA SER A 198 -18.33 15.51 -8.11
C SER A 198 -19.04 16.12 -6.90
N ARG A 199 -20.02 15.41 -6.33
CA ARG A 199 -20.51 15.75 -4.99
C ARG A 199 -19.36 15.51 -4.02
N SER A 200 -18.78 16.61 -3.54
CA SER A 200 -17.80 16.56 -2.46
C SER A 200 -18.44 15.94 -1.23
N VAL A 201 -17.66 15.11 -0.55
CA VAL A 201 -18.00 14.62 0.79
C VAL A 201 -18.22 15.84 1.68
N SER A 202 -19.40 15.99 2.28
CA SER A 202 -19.64 17.10 3.19
C SER A 202 -18.95 16.85 4.53
N LEU A 203 -18.42 17.90 5.16
CA LEU A 203 -17.90 17.82 6.54
C LEU A 203 -18.98 17.35 7.54
N GLY A 204 -20.27 17.50 7.18
CA GLY A 204 -21.40 16.99 7.94
C GLY A 204 -21.48 15.46 7.93
N ASP A 205 -21.19 14.82 6.78
CA ASP A 205 -21.17 13.35 6.65
C ASP A 205 -20.03 12.74 7.49
N LEU A 206 -18.86 13.38 7.50
CA LEU A 206 -17.73 13.02 8.36
C LEU A 206 -18.09 13.10 9.84
N LYS A 207 -18.76 14.19 10.26
CA LYS A 207 -19.18 14.37 11.65
C LYS A 207 -20.25 13.36 12.07
N ALA A 208 -21.14 12.95 11.16
CA ALA A 208 -22.11 11.90 11.42
C ALA A 208 -21.43 10.54 11.60
N LEU A 209 -20.41 10.26 10.78
CA LEU A 209 -19.65 9.01 10.81
C LEU A 209 -18.82 8.85 12.09
N LEU A 210 -18.20 9.92 12.58
CA LEU A 210 -17.49 9.91 13.88
C LEU A 210 -18.39 9.62 15.08
N LYS A 211 -19.71 9.75 14.96
CA LYS A 211 -20.68 9.40 16.01
C LYS A 211 -21.05 7.91 16.02
N LEU A 212 -20.71 7.16 14.98
CA LEU A 212 -21.06 5.75 14.88
C LEU A 212 -20.11 4.91 15.74
N LYS A 213 -20.65 4.15 16.69
CA LYS A 213 -19.85 3.22 17.50
C LYS A 213 -19.18 2.13 16.65
N ASP A 214 -19.90 1.60 15.67
CA ASP A 214 -19.42 0.55 14.76
C ASP A 214 -18.21 1.02 13.92
N PHE A 215 -18.09 2.33 13.66
CA PHE A 215 -16.92 2.91 13.01
C PHE A 215 -15.67 2.81 13.89
N TRP A 216 -15.79 3.16 15.17
CA TRP A 216 -14.65 3.09 16.11
C TRP A 216 -14.20 1.66 16.38
N VAL A 217 -15.11 0.69 16.36
CA VAL A 217 -14.75 -0.73 16.40
C VAL A 217 -13.91 -1.13 15.19
N LEU A 218 -14.28 -0.64 14.00
CA LEU A 218 -13.50 -0.90 12.79
C LEU A 218 -12.13 -0.22 12.82
N VAL A 219 -12.07 1.00 13.33
CA VAL A 219 -10.82 1.74 13.56
C VAL A 219 -9.91 0.97 14.53
N LEU A 220 -10.47 0.46 15.63
CA LEU A 220 -9.74 -0.36 16.61
C LEU A 220 -9.13 -1.61 15.95
N PHE A 221 -9.93 -2.34 15.16
CA PHE A 221 -9.46 -3.48 14.38
C PHE A 221 -8.32 -3.09 13.42
N SER A 222 -8.48 -1.98 12.69
CA SER A 222 -7.46 -1.47 11.76
C SER A 222 -6.16 -1.07 12.47
N LEU A 223 -6.25 -0.41 13.62
CA LEU A 223 -5.09 0.01 14.42
C LEU A 223 -4.35 -1.18 15.02
N GLY A 224 -5.07 -2.21 15.46
CA GLY A 224 -4.46 -3.40 16.05
C GLY A 224 -3.87 -4.34 15.02
N VAL A 225 -4.65 -4.71 14.01
CA VAL A 225 -4.30 -5.79 13.09
C VAL A 225 -3.53 -5.25 11.89
N THR A 226 -4.10 -4.29 11.16
CA THR A 226 -3.53 -3.83 9.89
C THR A 226 -2.32 -2.94 10.08
N CYS A 227 -2.28 -2.14 11.14
CA CYS A 227 -1.09 -1.36 11.47
C CYS A 227 0.07 -2.29 11.86
N ALA A 228 -0.18 -3.27 12.74
CA ALA A 228 0.83 -4.24 13.13
C ALA A 228 1.37 -4.99 11.91
N TYR A 229 0.48 -5.43 11.02
CA TYR A 229 0.85 -6.02 9.74
C TYR A 229 1.76 -5.10 8.89
N ASN A 230 1.42 -3.82 8.73
CA ASN A 230 2.22 -2.89 7.92
C ASN A 230 3.63 -2.70 8.48
N LEU A 231 3.75 -2.54 9.80
CA LEU A 231 5.05 -2.36 10.46
C LEU A 231 5.92 -3.61 10.37
N TYR A 232 5.30 -4.78 10.45
CA TYR A 232 5.95 -6.05 10.19
C TYR A 232 6.47 -6.09 8.74
N ASP A 233 5.60 -5.83 7.75
CA ASP A 233 5.93 -6.04 6.34
C ASP A 233 6.98 -5.04 5.82
N GLN A 234 6.94 -3.80 6.29
CA GLN A 234 7.91 -2.76 5.92
C GLN A 234 9.37 -3.15 6.21
N GLN A 235 9.60 -3.81 7.36
CA GLN A 235 10.92 -4.24 7.79
C GLN A 235 11.16 -5.73 7.54
N TYR A 236 10.19 -6.43 6.94
CA TYR A 236 10.31 -7.86 6.65
C TYR A 236 11.44 -8.16 5.68
N ALA A 237 11.58 -7.32 4.63
CA ALA A 237 12.70 -7.40 3.70
C ALA A 237 14.04 -7.28 4.44
N ALA A 238 14.13 -6.35 5.40
CA ALA A 238 15.32 -6.14 6.23
C ALA A 238 15.62 -7.34 7.15
N TYR A 239 14.60 -8.00 7.69
CA TYR A 239 14.84 -9.22 8.45
C TYR A 239 15.27 -10.38 7.54
N PHE A 240 14.58 -10.60 6.43
CA PHE A 240 14.80 -11.74 5.53
C PHE A 240 16.23 -11.80 4.99
N TYR A 241 16.82 -10.66 4.60
CA TYR A 241 18.18 -10.64 4.08
C TYR A 241 19.26 -10.92 5.14
N THR A 242 18.93 -10.81 6.44
CA THR A 242 19.86 -11.12 7.54
C THR A 242 20.12 -12.62 7.74
N LEU A 243 19.26 -13.46 7.18
CA LEU A 243 19.32 -14.91 7.33
C LEU A 243 20.31 -15.57 6.38
N PHE A 244 20.84 -14.82 5.42
CA PHE A 244 21.76 -15.32 4.41
C PHE A 244 23.18 -14.89 4.72
N VAL A 245 24.13 -15.82 4.55
CA VAL A 245 25.56 -15.54 4.66
C VAL A 245 25.97 -14.46 3.67
N SER A 246 25.51 -14.60 2.42
CA SER A 246 25.66 -13.56 1.41
C SER A 246 24.43 -12.65 1.40
N ARG A 247 24.63 -11.39 1.79
CA ARG A 247 23.59 -10.36 1.72
C ARG A 247 23.08 -10.16 0.30
N ALA A 248 23.92 -10.38 -0.71
CA ALA A 248 23.52 -10.33 -2.12
C ALA A 248 22.53 -11.46 -2.47
N GLN A 249 22.80 -12.67 -1.99
CA GLN A 249 21.89 -13.79 -2.17
C GLN A 249 20.53 -13.54 -1.51
N GLY A 250 20.52 -12.94 -0.31
CA GLY A 250 19.29 -12.58 0.40
C GLY A 250 18.40 -11.61 -0.37
N SER A 251 18.94 -10.51 -0.90
CA SER A 251 18.16 -9.55 -1.70
C SER A 251 17.60 -10.15 -2.99
N GLN A 252 18.35 -11.03 -3.65
CA GLN A 252 17.87 -11.72 -4.86
C GLN A 252 16.73 -12.67 -4.56
N ILE A 253 16.90 -13.53 -3.55
CA ILE A 253 15.86 -14.50 -3.16
C ILE A 253 14.61 -13.76 -2.68
N TYR A 254 14.77 -12.67 -1.92
CA TYR A 254 13.64 -11.83 -1.51
C TYR A 254 12.88 -11.28 -2.72
N GLY A 255 13.60 -10.77 -3.74
CA GLY A 255 12.99 -10.29 -4.97
C GLY A 255 12.17 -11.36 -5.70
N TYR A 256 12.68 -12.59 -5.76
CA TYR A 256 11.93 -13.71 -6.35
C TYR A 256 10.70 -14.11 -5.53
N VAL A 257 10.85 -14.21 -4.21
CA VAL A 257 9.75 -14.57 -3.30
C VAL A 257 8.65 -13.50 -3.33
N ASN A 258 9.02 -12.22 -3.32
CA ASN A 258 8.06 -11.12 -3.40
C ASN A 258 7.32 -11.11 -4.75
N SER A 259 8.03 -11.32 -5.86
CA SER A 259 7.38 -11.42 -7.17
C SER A 259 6.40 -12.61 -7.26
N LEU A 260 6.82 -13.78 -6.77
CA LEU A 260 5.96 -14.95 -6.72
C LEU A 260 4.73 -14.71 -5.85
N GLN A 261 4.90 -14.06 -4.69
CA GLN A 261 3.79 -13.67 -3.82
C GLN A 261 2.77 -12.81 -4.57
N VAL A 262 3.19 -11.78 -5.30
CA VAL A 262 2.27 -10.89 -6.03
C VAL A 262 1.53 -11.62 -7.15
N ILE A 263 2.19 -12.57 -7.84
CA ILE A 263 1.54 -13.41 -8.85
C ILE A 263 0.48 -14.31 -8.20
N LEU A 264 0.81 -14.94 -7.08
CA LEU A 264 -0.14 -15.75 -6.32
C LEU A 264 -1.31 -14.92 -5.80
N GLU A 265 -1.05 -13.69 -5.34
CA GLU A 265 -2.08 -12.75 -4.88
C GLU A 265 -3.11 -12.46 -5.97
N ALA A 266 -2.64 -12.20 -7.20
CA ALA A 266 -3.50 -12.00 -8.35
C ALA A 266 -4.36 -13.26 -8.65
N GLY A 267 -3.80 -14.46 -8.48
CA GLY A 267 -4.55 -15.71 -8.59
C GLY A 267 -5.62 -15.86 -7.49
N MET A 268 -5.27 -15.54 -6.24
CA MET A 268 -6.17 -15.64 -5.09
C MET A 268 -7.34 -14.67 -5.17
N MET A 269 -7.20 -13.52 -5.84
CA MET A 269 -8.32 -12.60 -6.10
C MET A 269 -9.48 -13.25 -6.87
N PHE A 270 -9.28 -14.35 -7.61
CA PHE A 270 -10.38 -15.10 -8.26
C PHE A 270 -11.09 -16.07 -7.31
N VAL A 271 -10.37 -16.61 -6.32
CA VAL A 271 -10.86 -17.65 -5.41
C VAL A 271 -11.51 -17.05 -4.18
N VAL A 272 -10.88 -16.02 -3.62
CA VAL A 272 -11.27 -15.38 -2.36
C VAL A 272 -12.70 -14.83 -2.36
N PRO A 273 -13.24 -14.21 -3.42
CA PRO A 273 -14.63 -13.77 -3.43
C PRO A 273 -15.63 -14.90 -3.14
N LYS A 274 -15.37 -16.12 -3.65
CA LYS A 274 -16.20 -17.29 -3.36
C LYS A 274 -16.12 -17.68 -1.88
N LEU A 275 -14.92 -17.65 -1.31
CA LEU A 275 -14.68 -17.91 0.11
C LEU A 275 -15.40 -16.89 1.00
N VAL A 276 -15.25 -15.60 0.71
CA VAL A 276 -15.88 -14.49 1.47
C VAL A 276 -17.41 -14.53 1.33
N ASN A 277 -17.92 -14.98 0.19
CA ASN A 277 -19.35 -15.20 0.00
C ASN A 277 -19.88 -16.35 0.87
N LYS A 278 -19.10 -17.41 1.06
CA LYS A 278 -19.48 -18.56 1.89
C LYS A 278 -19.34 -18.29 3.40
N LEU A 279 -18.23 -17.67 3.83
CA LEU A 279 -17.94 -17.43 5.25
C LEU A 279 -18.64 -16.20 5.82
N GLY A 280 -19.01 -15.24 4.97
CA GLY A 280 -19.54 -13.94 5.36
C GLY A 280 -18.43 -12.91 5.62
N ALA A 281 -18.77 -11.62 5.53
CA ALA A 281 -17.80 -10.53 5.55
C ALA A 281 -17.05 -10.42 6.89
N ARG A 282 -17.76 -10.43 8.02
CA ARG A 282 -17.16 -10.39 9.37
C ARG A 282 -16.18 -11.53 9.60
N ASN A 283 -16.59 -12.76 9.34
CA ASN A 283 -15.75 -13.93 9.62
C ASN A 283 -14.53 -13.98 8.71
N SER A 284 -14.65 -13.46 7.48
CA SER A 284 -13.52 -13.37 6.55
C SER A 284 -12.53 -12.28 6.96
N LEU A 285 -13.00 -11.17 7.53
CA LEU A 285 -12.13 -10.14 8.13
C LEU A 285 -11.32 -10.70 9.31
N LEU A 286 -12.01 -11.39 10.22
CA LEU A 286 -11.37 -12.03 11.38
C LEU A 286 -10.43 -13.16 10.95
N LEU A 287 -10.79 -13.93 9.92
CA LEU A 287 -9.88 -14.94 9.36
C LEU A 287 -8.61 -14.30 8.78
N ALA A 288 -8.75 -13.19 8.04
CA ALA A 288 -7.60 -12.47 7.52
C ALA A 288 -6.73 -11.91 8.66
N GLY A 289 -7.34 -11.32 9.69
CA GLY A 289 -6.64 -10.83 10.88
C GLY A 289 -5.89 -11.93 11.62
N LEU A 290 -6.55 -13.05 11.88
CA LEU A 290 -5.94 -14.23 12.51
C LEU A 290 -4.75 -14.75 11.71
N VAL A 291 -4.88 -14.88 10.38
CA VAL A 291 -3.77 -15.33 9.51
C VAL A 291 -2.61 -14.34 9.56
N MET A 292 -2.89 -13.03 9.51
CA MET A 292 -1.86 -11.98 9.66
C MET A 292 -1.14 -12.10 11.01
N SER A 293 -1.88 -12.20 12.12
CA SER A 293 -1.29 -12.30 13.46
C SER A 293 -0.45 -13.55 13.62
N ILE A 294 -0.96 -14.72 13.19
CA ILE A 294 -0.23 -16.00 13.23
C ILE A 294 1.04 -15.91 12.39
N ARG A 295 0.97 -15.35 11.17
CA ARG A 295 2.13 -15.17 10.29
C ARG A 295 3.22 -14.33 10.94
N ILE A 296 2.84 -13.22 11.58
CA ILE A 296 3.76 -12.33 12.29
C ILE A 296 4.44 -13.10 13.44
N ILE A 297 3.66 -13.81 14.28
CA ILE A 297 4.21 -14.62 15.40
C ILE A 297 5.14 -15.71 14.87
N LEU A 298 4.69 -16.49 13.88
CA LEU A 298 5.47 -17.56 13.28
C LEU A 298 6.78 -17.04 12.70
N SER A 299 6.79 -15.84 12.12
CA SER A 299 8.02 -15.24 11.60
C SER A 299 9.05 -14.89 12.67
N GLY A 300 8.63 -14.70 13.92
CA GLY A 300 9.55 -14.57 15.05
C GLY A 300 10.03 -15.92 15.61
N VAL A 301 9.18 -16.96 15.54
CA VAL A 301 9.49 -18.30 16.07
C VAL A 301 10.33 -19.12 15.11
N VAL A 302 9.97 -19.15 13.83
CA VAL A 302 10.64 -19.98 12.82
C VAL A 302 12.08 -19.50 12.57
N SER A 303 12.95 -20.46 12.28
CA SER A 303 14.36 -20.20 11.99
C SER A 303 14.66 -20.67 10.57
N GLY A 304 15.24 -19.79 9.76
CA GLY A 304 15.77 -20.13 8.45
C GLY A 304 15.01 -19.51 7.27
N PRO A 305 15.70 -19.33 6.14
CA PRO A 305 15.19 -18.57 4.99
C PRO A 305 14.01 -19.23 4.28
N PHE A 306 13.95 -20.56 4.27
CA PHE A 306 12.87 -21.31 3.60
C PHE A 306 11.51 -21.10 4.27
N LEU A 307 11.44 -21.22 5.60
CA LEU A 307 10.19 -21.03 6.34
C LEU A 307 9.69 -19.58 6.24
N LEU A 308 10.60 -18.61 6.28
CA LEU A 308 10.25 -17.20 6.07
C LEU A 308 9.84 -16.92 4.63
N ALA A 309 10.41 -17.60 3.63
CA ALA A 309 9.91 -17.49 2.26
C ALA A 309 8.45 -17.95 2.17
N ILE A 310 8.11 -19.08 2.83
CA ILE A 310 6.72 -19.55 2.94
C ILE A 310 5.84 -18.52 3.65
N MET A 311 6.28 -17.95 4.78
CA MET A 311 5.53 -16.90 5.48
C MET A 311 5.22 -15.71 4.56
N LYS A 312 6.17 -15.30 3.70
CA LYS A 312 5.91 -14.24 2.72
C LYS A 312 4.90 -14.66 1.65
N LEU A 313 4.87 -15.93 1.23
CA LEU A 313 3.88 -16.41 0.26
C LEU A 313 2.46 -16.48 0.85
N VAL A 314 2.30 -16.67 2.17
CA VAL A 314 0.98 -16.64 2.85
C VAL A 314 0.27 -15.29 2.64
N GLU A 315 1.02 -14.22 2.41
CA GLU A 315 0.49 -12.89 2.06
C GLU A 315 -0.49 -12.91 0.88
N ALA A 316 -0.21 -13.76 -0.10
CA ALA A 316 -1.02 -13.89 -1.30
C ALA A 316 -2.47 -14.28 -0.97
N PHE A 317 -2.71 -14.91 0.18
CA PHE A 317 -4.06 -15.24 0.64
C PHE A 317 -4.66 -14.14 1.52
N GLU A 318 -3.88 -13.57 2.44
CA GLU A 318 -4.41 -12.68 3.47
C GLU A 318 -4.85 -11.32 2.90
N ILE A 319 -4.07 -10.72 1.99
CA ILE A 319 -4.35 -9.39 1.43
C ILE A 319 -5.65 -9.40 0.61
N PRO A 320 -5.85 -10.33 -0.35
CA PRO A 320 -7.12 -10.40 -1.07
C PRO A 320 -8.30 -10.71 -0.14
N THR A 321 -8.12 -11.60 0.84
CA THR A 321 -9.18 -11.94 1.81
C THR A 321 -9.60 -10.72 2.60
N PHE A 322 -8.63 -9.98 3.12
CA PHE A 322 -8.87 -8.72 3.82
C PHE A 322 -9.61 -7.71 2.93
N LEU A 323 -9.11 -7.46 1.71
CA LEU A 323 -9.68 -6.46 0.80
C LEU A 323 -11.13 -6.77 0.39
N VAL A 324 -11.41 -8.02 0.01
CA VAL A 324 -12.78 -8.39 -0.37
C VAL A 324 -13.72 -8.35 0.84
N ALA A 325 -13.24 -8.80 2.00
CA ALA A 325 -14.03 -8.83 3.22
C ALA A 325 -14.33 -7.42 3.76
N ILE A 326 -13.37 -6.49 3.73
CA ILE A 326 -13.59 -5.12 4.23
C ILE A 326 -14.63 -4.38 3.39
N PHE A 327 -14.55 -4.43 2.07
CA PHE A 327 -15.55 -3.78 1.21
C PHE A 327 -16.94 -4.39 1.40
N LYS A 328 -17.02 -5.71 1.51
CA LYS A 328 -18.30 -6.39 1.77
C LYS A 328 -18.87 -6.04 3.14
N TYR A 329 -18.02 -5.96 4.17
CA TYR A 329 -18.43 -5.58 5.53
C TYR A 329 -18.94 -4.14 5.58
N LEU A 330 -18.24 -3.23 4.91
CA LEU A 330 -18.64 -1.82 4.82
C LEU A 330 -19.99 -1.66 4.13
N ASN A 331 -20.18 -2.31 2.97
CA ASN A 331 -21.43 -2.25 2.22
C ASN A 331 -22.63 -2.90 2.94
N GLN A 332 -22.39 -3.82 3.88
CA GLN A 332 -23.45 -4.49 4.64
C GLN A 332 -23.87 -3.74 5.90
N ASN A 333 -22.95 -3.03 6.56
CA ASN A 333 -23.20 -2.42 7.87
C ASN A 333 -23.34 -0.90 7.82
N PHE A 334 -22.98 -0.28 6.70
CA PHE A 334 -23.03 1.16 6.53
C PHE A 334 -23.72 1.53 5.22
N GLU A 335 -24.27 2.73 5.16
CA GLU A 335 -24.87 3.25 3.93
C GLU A 335 -23.83 3.26 2.80
N LEU A 336 -24.24 2.82 1.61
CA LEU A 336 -23.40 2.79 0.41
C LEU A 336 -22.73 4.14 0.12
N ARG A 337 -23.40 5.26 0.46
CA ARG A 337 -22.86 6.62 0.33
C ARG A 337 -21.65 6.87 1.24
N LEU A 338 -21.59 6.21 2.39
CA LEU A 338 -20.53 6.37 3.39
C LEU A 338 -19.42 5.32 3.24
N SER A 339 -19.64 4.21 2.54
CA SER A 339 -18.69 3.09 2.40
C SER A 339 -17.29 3.53 1.93
N SER A 340 -17.23 4.38 0.89
CA SER A 340 -15.95 4.91 0.38
C SER A 340 -15.24 5.83 1.39
N ILE A 341 -16.01 6.63 2.13
CA ILE A 341 -15.50 7.52 3.19
C ILE A 341 -14.99 6.70 4.37
N LEU A 342 -15.71 5.64 4.75
CA LEU A 342 -15.32 4.72 5.81
C LEU A 342 -14.03 3.98 5.49
N TYR A 343 -13.82 3.57 4.24
CA TYR A 343 -12.55 2.97 3.83
C TYR A 343 -11.39 3.98 3.87
N LEU A 344 -11.59 5.19 3.37
CA LEU A 344 -10.56 6.23 3.39
C LEU A 344 -10.23 6.74 4.80
N PHE A 345 -11.24 7.11 5.59
CA PHE A 345 -11.06 7.71 6.92
C PHE A 345 -11.02 6.70 8.08
N GLY A 346 -11.71 5.57 7.98
CA GLY A 346 -11.69 4.55 9.03
C GLY A 346 -10.47 3.66 8.94
N PHE A 347 -10.10 3.27 7.73
CA PHE A 347 -9.05 2.30 7.49
C PHE A 347 -7.73 2.95 7.10
N GLN A 348 -7.66 3.69 5.98
CA GLN A 348 -6.38 4.26 5.53
C GLN A 348 -5.84 5.33 6.48
N PHE A 349 -6.70 6.23 6.96
CA PHE A 349 -6.29 7.26 7.90
C PHE A 349 -5.80 6.68 9.24
N SER A 350 -6.56 5.74 9.82
CA SER A 350 -6.16 5.04 11.05
C SER A 350 -4.86 4.25 10.86
N ARG A 351 -4.68 3.61 9.71
CA ARG A 351 -3.44 2.89 9.37
C ARG A 351 -2.24 3.83 9.37
N GLN A 352 -2.37 5.02 8.78
CA GLN A 352 -1.28 6.01 8.77
C GLN A 352 -1.00 6.57 10.17
N ILE A 353 -2.03 6.87 10.97
CA ILE A 353 -1.83 7.30 12.37
C ILE A 353 -1.09 6.22 13.16
N GLY A 354 -1.54 4.97 13.04
CA GLY A 354 -0.89 3.84 13.68
C GLY A 354 0.58 3.76 13.25
N GLN A 355 0.86 3.92 11.95
CA GLN A 355 2.22 3.90 11.43
C GLN A 355 3.07 5.04 11.99
N ILE A 356 2.56 6.27 12.07
CA ILE A 356 3.29 7.43 12.62
C ILE A 356 3.73 7.16 14.07
N ILE A 357 2.83 6.62 14.89
CA ILE A 357 3.07 6.43 16.32
C ILE A 357 3.91 5.17 16.58
N LEU A 358 3.54 4.06 15.97
CA LEU A 358 4.10 2.75 16.29
C LEU A 358 5.38 2.41 15.52
N SER A 359 5.67 3.07 14.39
CA SER A 359 6.88 2.77 13.60
C SER A 359 8.18 3.03 14.37
N VAL A 360 8.25 4.12 15.14
CA VAL A 360 9.42 4.44 15.96
C VAL A 360 9.55 3.46 17.12
N LEU A 361 8.44 3.12 17.78
CA LEU A 361 8.40 2.18 18.90
C LEU A 361 8.81 0.76 18.48
N ILE A 362 8.32 0.30 17.34
CA ILE A 362 8.67 -1.01 16.80
C ILE A 362 10.09 -1.00 16.21
N GLY A 363 10.51 0.11 15.60
CA GLY A 363 11.89 0.31 15.16
C GLY A 363 12.89 0.18 16.32
N SER A 364 12.63 0.84 17.44
CA SER A 364 13.47 0.71 18.64
C SER A 364 13.41 -0.67 19.27
N ALA A 365 12.25 -1.33 19.22
CA ALA A 365 12.14 -2.73 19.64
C ALA A 365 13.01 -3.65 18.77
N TYR A 366 13.12 -3.42 17.46
CA TYR A 366 13.99 -4.21 16.58
C TYR A 366 15.47 -4.04 16.92
N ASP A 367 15.90 -2.82 17.26
CA ASP A 367 17.29 -2.56 17.64
C ASP A 367 17.65 -3.14 19.02
N GLN A 368 16.72 -3.08 19.99
CA GLN A 368 16.98 -3.54 21.37
C GLN A 368 16.76 -5.04 21.58
N PHE A 369 15.68 -5.59 21.04
CA PHE A 369 15.26 -6.98 21.28
C PHE A 369 15.49 -7.90 20.07
N GLY A 370 15.85 -7.34 18.92
CA GLY A 370 15.99 -8.06 17.66
C GLY A 370 14.65 -8.38 16.99
N PHE A 371 14.68 -8.59 15.67
CA PHE A 371 13.48 -8.83 14.85
C PHE A 371 12.55 -9.94 15.38
N ARG A 372 13.11 -11.03 15.90
CA ARG A 372 12.32 -12.20 16.33
C ARG A 372 11.38 -11.88 17.49
N MET A 373 11.90 -11.25 18.55
CA MET A 373 11.11 -10.90 19.73
C MET A 373 10.10 -9.80 19.41
N SER A 374 10.52 -8.80 18.62
CA SER A 374 9.62 -7.73 18.17
C SER A 374 8.45 -8.27 17.33
N TYR A 375 8.69 -9.27 16.47
CA TYR A 375 7.61 -9.93 15.72
C TYR A 375 6.67 -10.70 16.63
N ILE A 376 7.17 -11.44 17.62
CA ILE A 376 6.30 -12.13 18.58
C ILE A 376 5.43 -11.11 19.34
N PHE A 377 6.01 -10.00 19.80
CA PHE A 377 5.26 -8.93 20.47
C PHE A 377 4.20 -8.31 19.57
N LEU A 378 4.58 -7.94 18.34
CA LEU A 378 3.70 -7.31 17.36
C LEU A 378 2.56 -8.23 16.93
N GLY A 379 2.86 -9.52 16.73
CA GLY A 379 1.87 -10.53 16.38
C GLY A 379 0.93 -10.86 17.53
N SER A 380 1.43 -10.87 18.78
CA SER A 380 0.60 -11.05 19.98
C SER A 380 -0.32 -9.85 20.20
N PHE A 381 0.20 -8.63 20.02
CA PHE A 381 -0.59 -7.40 20.03
C PHE A 381 -1.71 -7.45 18.97
N SER A 382 -1.35 -7.81 17.73
CA SER A 382 -2.30 -7.99 16.64
C SER A 382 -3.39 -9.02 16.98
N LEU A 383 -3.02 -10.17 17.56
CA LEU A 383 -3.93 -11.24 17.91
C LEU A 383 -4.92 -10.84 19.03
N ILE A 384 -4.45 -10.08 20.02
CA ILE A 384 -5.33 -9.55 21.09
C ILE A 384 -6.38 -8.62 20.49
N PHE A 385 -5.98 -7.73 19.58
CA PHE A 385 -6.92 -6.83 18.91
C PHE A 385 -7.89 -7.56 17.98
N ASP A 386 -7.44 -8.61 17.29
CA ASP A 386 -8.32 -9.47 16.48
C ASP A 386 -9.33 -10.22 17.37
N ALA A 387 -8.90 -10.73 18.53
CA ALA A 387 -9.78 -11.35 19.52
C ALA A 387 -10.80 -10.37 20.12
N ILE A 388 -10.39 -9.14 20.44
CA ILE A 388 -11.31 -8.07 20.88
C ILE A 388 -12.30 -7.76 19.75
N SER A 389 -11.80 -7.65 18.52
CA SER A 389 -12.63 -7.39 17.34
C SER A 389 -13.60 -8.52 17.05
N PHE A 390 -13.26 -9.77 17.38
CA PHE A 390 -14.20 -10.89 17.33
C PHE A 390 -15.42 -10.61 18.20
N PHE A 391 -15.28 -10.08 19.41
CA PHE A 391 -16.44 -9.77 20.25
C PHE A 391 -17.18 -8.49 19.83
N MET A 392 -16.46 -7.50 19.31
CA MET A 392 -17.04 -6.17 19.02
C MET A 392 -17.59 -6.02 17.60
N LEU A 393 -17.08 -6.75 16.60
CA LEU A 393 -17.54 -6.64 15.21
C LEU A 393 -18.95 -7.20 15.06
N LYS A 394 -19.82 -6.41 14.43
CA LYS A 394 -21.24 -6.70 14.26
C LYS A 394 -21.44 -7.92 13.36
N LYS A 395 -22.23 -8.90 13.83
CA LYS A 395 -22.64 -10.05 13.03
C LYS A 395 -23.58 -9.59 11.91
N SER A 396 -23.27 -9.94 10.67
CA SER A 396 -24.14 -9.70 9.53
C SER A 396 -25.41 -10.52 9.72
N GLY A 397 -26.56 -9.85 9.94
CA GLY A 397 -27.85 -10.51 10.18
C GLY A 397 -28.76 -9.89 11.25
N ALA A 398 -28.31 -8.92 12.04
CA ALA A 398 -29.22 -8.11 12.85
C ALA A 398 -29.96 -7.14 11.91
N LYS A 399 -31.14 -7.55 11.42
CA LYS A 399 -32.13 -6.60 10.92
C LYS A 399 -32.28 -5.51 11.99
N ILE A 400 -32.24 -4.27 11.54
CA ILE A 400 -32.66 -3.13 12.35
C ILE A 400 -34.16 -3.37 12.56
N ASP A 401 -34.52 -3.97 13.68
CA ASP A 401 -35.90 -3.97 14.13
C ASP A 401 -36.18 -2.54 14.61
N ASN A 402 -36.89 -1.81 13.73
CA ASN A 402 -37.63 -0.56 13.89
C ASN A 402 -37.02 0.57 14.71
#